data_AF-A0A1H7PIU2-F1
#
_entry.id   AF-A0A1H7PIU2-F1
#
_cell.length_a   1.000
_cell.length_b   1.000
_cell.length_c   1.000
_cell.angle_alpha   90.00
_cell.angle_beta   90.00
_cell.angle_gamma   90.00
#
_symmetry.space_group_name_H-M   'P 1'
#
loop_
_entity.id
_entity.type
_entity.pdbx_description
1 polymer ?
#
loop_
_entity_poly.entity_id
_entity_poly.type
_entity_poly.pdbx_seq_one_letter_code
_entity_poly.pdbx_strand_id
1 'polypeptide(L)'
;MSGLPSGVDGIIRAIFAYEFEDQDMADEVVIGAIRSGEFGEFLDTVGSSGMFTPSVVETIGAAWSRDPELLVDALLDGVGSVARATVA
;
A
#
# COMPACT_ATOMS: atom_id res chain seq x y z
N MET A 1 1.84 -13.38 -3.03
CA MET A 1 1.92 -12.41 -1.93
C MET A 1 1.55 -13.12 -0.64
N SER A 2 2.53 -13.65 0.09
CA SER A 2 2.31 -14.50 1.27
C SER A 2 2.72 -13.74 2.52
N GLY A 3 1.77 -13.05 3.15
CA GLY A 3 2.04 -12.27 4.37
C GLY A 3 0.78 -11.73 5.03
N LEU A 4 -0.20 -11.31 4.24
CA LEU A 4 -1.51 -10.85 4.70
C LEU A 4 -2.60 -11.89 4.37
N PRO A 5 -3.69 -11.99 5.17
CA PRO A 5 -4.83 -12.83 4.84
C PRO A 5 -5.45 -12.43 3.50
N SER A 6 -5.91 -13.41 2.70
CA SER A 6 -6.38 -13.22 1.32
C SER A 6 -7.64 -12.36 1.13
N GLY A 7 -8.17 -11.73 2.17
CA GLY A 7 -9.22 -10.71 2.10
C GLY A 7 -8.77 -9.31 2.53
N VAL A 8 -7.70 -9.21 3.33
CA VAL A 8 -7.17 -7.93 3.82
C VAL A 8 -6.48 -7.17 2.68
N ASP A 9 -5.71 -7.88 1.86
CA ASP A 9 -4.99 -7.33 0.71
C ASP A 9 -5.93 -6.64 -0.31
N GLY A 10 -7.06 -7.29 -0.64
CA GLY A 10 -8.07 -6.72 -1.54
C GLY A 10 -8.72 -5.45 -1.01
N ILE A 11 -8.97 -5.38 0.30
CA ILE A 11 -9.57 -4.20 0.94
C ILE A 11 -8.55 -3.06 0.99
N ILE A 12 -7.29 -3.33 1.30
CA ILE A 12 -6.21 -2.31 1.28
C ILE A 12 -6.08 -1.68 -0.10
N ARG A 13 -6.04 -2.49 -1.16
CA ARG A 13 -6.00 -2.00 -2.55
C ARG A 13 -7.18 -1.08 -2.86
N ALA A 14 -8.38 -1.44 -2.42
CA ALA A 14 -9.57 -0.62 -2.62
C ALA A 14 -9.54 0.70 -1.84
N ILE A 15 -9.00 0.70 -0.61
CA ILE A 15 -8.80 1.92 0.17
C ILE A 15 -7.87 2.88 -0.57
N PHE A 16 -6.72 2.38 -1.04
CA PHE A 16 -5.74 3.21 -1.74
C PHE A 16 -6.22 3.67 -3.12
N ALA A 17 -6.94 2.82 -3.84
CA ALA A 17 -7.58 3.21 -5.09
C ALA A 17 -8.49 4.43 -4.90
N TYR A 18 -9.28 4.44 -3.81
CA TYR A 18 -10.20 5.53 -3.50
C TYR A 18 -9.50 6.78 -2.96
N GLU A 19 -8.54 6.60 -2.05
CA GLU A 19 -7.86 7.73 -1.40
C GLU A 19 -6.87 8.45 -2.33
N PHE A 20 -6.30 7.72 -3.29
CA PHE A 20 -5.20 8.21 -4.13
C PHE A 20 -5.53 8.21 -5.63
N GLU A 21 -6.81 8.11 -6.02
CA GLU A 21 -7.26 8.08 -7.44
C GLU A 21 -6.70 9.23 -8.29
N ASP A 22 -6.53 10.41 -7.67
CA ASP A 22 -6.04 11.63 -8.32
C ASP A 22 -4.57 11.98 -8.02
N GLN A 23 -3.85 11.14 -7.25
CA GLN A 23 -2.48 11.41 -6.82
C GLN A 23 -1.50 10.41 -7.45
N ASP A 24 -0.42 10.90 -8.07
CA ASP A 24 0.69 10.10 -8.62
C ASP A 24 1.55 9.45 -7.50
N MET A 25 0.91 8.80 -6.52
CA MET A 25 1.53 8.24 -5.31
C MET A 25 2.45 7.03 -5.56
N ALA A 26 2.51 6.54 -6.80
CA ALA A 26 3.41 5.47 -7.22
C ALA A 26 4.65 6.00 -7.96
N ASP A 27 5.12 7.21 -7.62
CA ASP A 27 6.37 7.73 -8.13
C ASP A 27 7.60 7.08 -7.47
N GLU A 28 8.78 7.27 -8.07
CA GLU A 28 10.03 6.65 -7.60
C GLU A 28 10.45 7.13 -6.20
N VAL A 29 10.06 8.35 -5.80
CA VAL A 29 10.41 8.93 -4.50
C VAL A 29 9.59 8.25 -3.41
N VAL A 30 8.28 8.13 -3.59
CA VAL A 30 7.38 7.46 -2.64
C VAL A 30 7.73 5.98 -2.54
N ILE A 31 7.96 5.29 -3.67
CA ILE A 31 8.39 3.89 -3.68
C ILE A 31 9.73 3.72 -2.95
N GLY A 32 10.67 4.65 -3.15
CA GLY A 32 11.96 4.65 -2.46
C GLY A 32 11.83 4.81 -0.94
N ALA A 33 10.92 5.68 -0.49
CA ALA A 33 10.63 5.89 0.93
C ALA A 33 10.01 4.63 1.57
N ILE A 34 9.03 4.00 0.91
CA ILE A 34 8.40 2.75 1.37
C ILE A 34 9.44 1.64 1.53
N ARG A 35 10.31 1.45 0.52
CA ARG A 35 11.40 0.47 0.57
C ARG A 35 12.42 0.75 1.68
N SER A 36 12.52 2.00 2.12
CA SER A 36 13.36 2.42 3.25
C SER A 36 12.66 2.26 4.61
N GLY A 37 11.40 1.84 4.62
CA GLY A 37 10.61 1.58 5.82
C GLY A 37 9.69 2.72 6.24
N GLU A 38 9.50 3.73 5.38
CA GLU A 38 8.64 4.87 5.66
C GLU A 38 7.20 4.57 5.22
N PHE A 39 6.44 3.90 6.07
CA PHE A 39 5.05 3.50 5.80
C PHE A 39 4.01 4.04 6.81
N GLY A 40 4.41 4.96 7.70
CA GLY A 40 3.55 5.49 8.77
C GLY A 40 2.28 6.14 8.24
N GLU A 41 2.40 6.99 7.23
CA GLU A 41 1.26 7.67 6.59
C GLU A 41 0.26 6.66 5.99
N PHE A 42 0.76 5.62 5.32
CA PHE A 42 -0.08 4.56 4.76
C PHE A 42 -0.79 3.74 5.83
N LEU A 43 -0.14 3.50 6.98
CA LEU A 43 -0.78 2.84 8.13
C LEU A 43 -1.88 3.71 8.75
N ASP A 44 -1.67 5.03 8.81
CA ASP A 44 -2.67 5.98 9.28
C ASP A 44 -3.89 6.02 8.35
N THR A 45 -3.69 5.98 7.02
CA THR A 45 -4.78 5.83 6.04
C THR A 45 -5.55 4.53 6.28
N VAL A 46 -4.86 3.40 6.42
CA VAL A 46 -5.51 2.11 6.68
C VAL A 46 -6.28 2.13 8.01
N GLY A 47 -5.70 2.71 9.07
CA GLY A 47 -6.33 2.79 10.40
C GLY A 47 -7.51 3.75 10.46
N SER A 48 -7.45 4.88 9.74
CA SER A 48 -8.53 5.87 9.68
C SER A 48 -9.71 5.43 8.80
N SER A 49 -9.53 4.43 7.93
CA SER A 49 -10.62 3.85 7.13
C SER A 49 -11.78 3.27 7.96
N GLY A 50 -11.54 2.90 9.22
CA GLY A 50 -12.51 2.23 10.09
C GLY A 50 -12.82 0.78 9.71
N MET A 51 -12.17 0.23 8.69
CA MET A 51 -12.42 -1.14 8.18
C MET A 51 -11.67 -2.22 8.95
N PHE A 52 -10.64 -1.85 9.72
CA PHE A 52 -9.76 -2.77 10.42
C PHE A 52 -9.68 -2.46 11.91
N THR A 53 -9.54 -3.51 12.74
CA THR A 53 -9.22 -3.34 14.16
C THR A 53 -7.77 -2.92 14.34
N PRO A 54 -7.41 -2.27 15.47
CA PRO A 54 -6.02 -1.89 15.75
C PRO A 54 -5.02 -3.05 15.62
N SER A 55 -5.39 -4.24 16.10
CA SER A 55 -4.55 -5.45 15.98
C SER A 55 -4.29 -5.90 14.54
N VAL A 56 -5.23 -5.65 13.63
CA VAL A 56 -5.06 -5.94 12.20
C VAL A 56 -4.15 -4.90 11.58
N VAL A 57 -4.28 -3.62 11.94
CA VAL A 57 -3.37 -2.55 11.48
C VAL A 57 -1.93 -2.81 11.95
N GLU A 58 -1.73 -3.23 13.20
CA GLU A 58 -0.42 -3.66 13.70
C GLU A 58 0.16 -4.84 12.91
N THR A 59 -0.68 -5.82 12.56
CA THR A 59 -0.26 -6.97 11.74
C THR A 59 0.14 -6.53 10.34
N ILE A 60 -0.57 -5.56 9.75
CA ILE A 60 -0.25 -4.96 8.46
C ILE A 60 1.10 -4.23 8.53
N GLY A 61 1.31 -3.40 9.55
CA GLY A 61 2.58 -2.70 9.74
C GLY A 61 3.77 -3.65 9.94
N ALA A 62 3.58 -4.73 10.69
CA ALA A 62 4.60 -5.76 10.86
C ALA A 62 4.90 -6.50 9.55
N ALA A 63 3.89 -6.76 8.72
CA ALA A 63 4.06 -7.39 7.42
C ALA A 63 4.86 -6.49 6.47
N TRP A 64 4.51 -5.20 6.38
CA TRP A 64 5.23 -4.24 5.54
C TRP A 64 6.66 -3.98 6.02
N SER A 65 6.88 -3.95 7.33
CA SER A 65 8.23 -3.86 7.89
C SER A 65 9.12 -5.04 7.48
N ARG A 66 8.52 -6.24 7.35
CA ARG A 66 9.22 -7.46 6.96
C ARG A 66 9.41 -7.56 5.45
N ASP A 67 8.45 -7.07 4.69
CA ASP A 67 8.41 -7.14 3.23
C ASP A 67 7.70 -5.90 2.65
N PRO A 68 8.45 -4.80 2.40
CA PRO A 68 7.89 -3.55 1.90
C PRO A 68 7.24 -3.66 0.51
N GLU A 69 7.63 -4.65 -0.30
CA GLU A 69 7.06 -4.84 -1.64
C GLU A 69 5.57 -5.18 -1.58
N LEU A 70 5.07 -5.71 -0.45
CA LEU A 70 3.64 -5.92 -0.25
C LEU A 70 2.83 -4.62 -0.33
N LEU A 71 3.37 -3.52 0.18
CA LEU A 71 2.72 -2.20 0.08
C LEU A 71 2.89 -1.61 -1.32
N VAL A 72 4.07 -1.74 -1.92
CA VAL A 72 4.33 -1.27 -3.29
C VAL A 72 3.37 -1.94 -4.29
N ASP A 73 3.22 -3.26 -4.22
CA ASP A 73 2.28 -4.02 -5.04
C ASP A 73 0.84 -3.53 -4.82
N ALA A 74 0.43 -3.30 -3.57
CA ALA A 74 -0.90 -2.83 -3.24
C ALA A 74 -1.20 -1.41 -3.77
N LEU A 75 -0.21 -0.51 -3.76
CA LEU A 75 -0.32 0.84 -4.33
C LEU A 75 -0.39 0.80 -5.85
N LEU A 76 0.49 0.03 -6.51
CA LEU A 76 0.51 -0.08 -7.97
C LEU A 76 -0.77 -0.70 -8.54
N ASP A 77 -1.29 -1.74 -7.87
CA ASP A 77 -2.55 -2.38 -8.27
C ASP A 77 -3.78 -1.54 -7.88
N GLY A 78 -3.73 -0.83 -6.75
CA GLY A 78 -4.82 0.01 -6.27
C GLY A 78 -5.04 1.25 -7.13
N VAL A 79 -3.96 1.95 -7.50
CA VAL A 79 -4.04 3.16 -8.33
C VAL A 79 -4.23 2.84 -9.82
N GLY A 80 -4.29 1.56 -10.20
CA GLY A 80 -4.48 1.16 -11.60
C GLY A 80 -3.31 1.66 -12.47
N SER A 81 -2.07 1.31 -12.08
CA SER A 81 -0.81 1.57 -12.79
C SER A 81 -0.91 2.25 -14.18
N VAL A 82 -0.54 3.53 -14.24
CA VAL A 82 -0.15 4.23 -15.49
C VAL A 82 1.31 3.94 -15.87
N ALA A 83 1.94 2.89 -15.34
CA ALA A 83 3.29 2.50 -15.76
C ALA A 83 3.25 1.69 -17.08
N ARG A 84 2.77 2.30 -18.18
CA ARG A 84 3.24 1.90 -19.51
C ARG A 84 4.64 2.46 -19.68
N ALA A 85 5.59 1.54 -19.66
CA ALA A 85 6.99 1.74 -20.02
C ALA A 85 7.17 2.75 -21.17
N THR A 86 7.76 3.90 -20.86
CA THR A 86 8.53 4.67 -21.84
C THR A 86 9.98 4.27 -21.69
N VAL A 87 10.34 3.16 -22.30
CA VAL A 87 11.71 2.89 -22.75
C VAL A 87 11.60 2.26 -24.14
N ALA A 88 11.68 3.10 -25.16
CA ALA A 88 12.03 2.76 -26.53
C ALA A 88 12.99 3.83 -27.03
#